data_AF-A0A957N2N7-F1
#
_entry.id   AF-A0A957N2N7-F1
#
_cell.length_a   1.000
_cell.length_b   1.000
_cell.length_c   1.000
_cell.angle_alpha   90.00
_cell.angle_beta   90.00
_cell.angle_gamma   90.00
#
_symmetry.space_group_name_H-M   'P 1'
#
loop_
_entity.id
_entity.type
_entity.pdbx_description
1 polymer ?
#
loop_
_entity_poly.entity_id
_entity_poly.type
_entity_poly.pdbx_seq_one_letter_code
_entity_poly.pdbx_strand_id
1 'polypeptide(L)'
;MRKLPRWLPLLAMLVVTAILAFVIRDFVRQVIVLPVVYVGWYGWIILSNLPHWIFWGVLLLVVLSVAAASLRRPEEARRPAPPPAARPQGPVTNWYRQLEQASSSVTAERRLARSLGQVLWRTRYPDLPYNEALFLQHVDDGAGNDGALNLTPAMRAYFHAGLQRETPPLTRRWWRRRDDFALNVPPDDAIAFLEAQLNPNHVE
;
A
#
# COMPACT_ATOMS: atom_id res chain seq x y z
N MET A 1 71.31 -7.58 34.50
CA MET A 1 70.13 -7.52 33.61
C MET A 1 69.39 -6.19 33.84
N ARG A 2 69.49 -5.23 32.92
CA ARG A 2 68.79 -3.93 33.03
C ARG A 2 67.29 -4.16 32.82
N LYS A 3 66.46 -3.82 33.81
CA LYS A 3 65.00 -3.89 33.67
C LYS A 3 64.58 -2.85 32.63
N LEU A 4 64.05 -3.31 31.50
CA LEU A 4 63.49 -2.41 30.50
C LEU A 4 62.36 -1.58 31.13
N PRO A 5 62.30 -0.27 30.84
CA PRO A 5 61.23 0.58 31.34
C PRO A 5 59.86 0.09 30.86
N ARG A 6 58.92 -0.08 31.80
CA ARG A 6 57.55 -0.56 31.50
C ARG A 6 56.76 0.35 30.55
N TRP A 7 57.19 1.59 30.33
CA TRP A 7 56.55 2.55 29.42
C TRP A 7 56.94 2.39 27.94
N LEU A 8 58.04 1.70 27.66
CA LEU A 8 58.51 1.45 26.29
C LEU A 8 57.48 0.70 25.40
N PRO A 9 56.82 -0.39 25.85
CA PRO A 9 55.81 -1.07 25.03
C PRO A 9 54.57 -0.20 24.78
N LEU A 10 54.20 0.68 25.73
CA LEU A 10 53.06 1.60 25.54
C LEU A 10 53.37 2.64 24.46
N LEU A 11 54.58 3.21 24.48
CA LEU A 11 55.02 4.14 23.44
C LEU A 11 55.08 3.45 22.07
N ALA A 12 55.63 2.23 22.01
CA ALA A 12 55.70 1.47 20.77
C ALA A 12 54.30 1.16 20.22
N MET A 13 53.36 0.74 21.07
CA MET A 13 51.97 0.47 20.69
C MET A 13 51.27 1.73 20.17
N LEU A 14 51.49 2.89 20.81
CA LEU A 14 50.93 4.17 20.38
C LEU A 14 51.47 4.59 19.02
N VAL A 15 52.79 4.46 18.79
CA VAL A 15 53.41 4.77 17.49
C VAL A 15 52.89 3.84 16.39
N VAL A 16 52.81 2.53 16.65
CA VAL A 16 52.26 1.56 15.69
C VAL A 16 50.81 1.90 15.34
N THR A 17 49.99 2.25 16.33
CA THR A 17 48.58 2.62 16.12
C THR A 17 48.45 3.90 15.29
N ALA A 18 49.28 4.91 15.55
CA ALA A 18 49.30 6.16 14.79
C ALA A 18 49.71 5.93 13.33
N ILE A 19 50.73 5.11 13.08
CA ILE A 19 51.15 4.72 11.72
C ILE A 19 50.03 3.95 11.02
N LEU A 20 49.41 3.00 11.69
CA LEU A 20 48.31 2.21 11.11
C LEU A 20 47.12 3.09 10.74
N ALA A 21 46.72 4.02 11.62
CA ALA A 21 45.66 4.98 11.34
C ALA A 21 46.00 5.88 10.14
N PHE A 22 47.26 6.30 10.02
CA PHE A 22 47.73 7.10 8.88
C PHE A 22 47.67 6.32 7.56
N VAL A 23 48.13 5.07 7.55
CA VAL A 23 48.08 4.18 6.36
C VAL A 23 46.63 3.92 5.94
N ILE A 24 45.74 3.62 6.89
CA ILE A 24 44.32 3.40 6.59
C ILE A 24 43.69 4.67 6.03
N ARG A 25 43.99 5.84 6.59
CA ARG A 25 43.46 7.13 6.10
C ARG A 25 43.89 7.40 4.65
N ASP A 26 45.16 7.19 4.34
CA ASP A 26 45.66 7.41 2.98
C ASP A 26 45.07 6.38 2.00
N PHE A 27 44.96 5.13 2.41
CA PHE A 27 44.31 4.08 1.63
C PHE A 27 42.85 4.42 1.32
N VAL A 28 42.05 4.81 2.33
CA VAL A 28 40.65 5.23 2.13
C VAL A 28 40.56 6.41 1.17
N ARG A 29 41.46 7.38 1.31
CA ARG A 29 41.49 8.56 0.43
C ARG A 29 41.78 8.17 -1.03
N GLN A 30 42.78 7.32 -1.26
CA GLN A 30 43.22 6.94 -2.60
C GLN A 30 42.27 5.96 -3.28
N VAL A 31 41.74 4.98 -2.54
CA VAL A 31 40.94 3.89 -3.10
C VAL A 31 39.44 4.23 -3.17
N ILE A 32 38.93 5.08 -2.28
CA ILE A 32 37.49 5.37 -2.21
C ILE A 32 37.23 6.83 -2.58
N VAL A 33 37.85 7.77 -1.87
CA VAL A 33 37.49 9.19 -2.02
C VAL A 33 37.86 9.72 -3.41
N LEU A 34 39.09 9.48 -3.88
CA LEU A 34 39.52 9.93 -5.20
C LEU A 34 38.60 9.38 -6.31
N PRO A 35 38.38 8.05 -6.44
CA PRO A 35 37.55 7.51 -7.51
C PRO A 35 36.12 8.06 -7.49
N VAL A 36 35.51 8.20 -6.32
CA VAL A 36 34.16 8.77 -6.20
C VAL A 36 34.13 10.22 -6.68
N VAL A 37 35.11 11.04 -6.29
CA VAL A 37 35.22 12.43 -6.75
C VAL A 37 35.43 12.48 -8.27
N TYR A 38 36.29 11.63 -8.82
CA TYR A 38 36.53 11.55 -10.27
C TYR A 38 35.27 11.13 -11.04
N VAL A 39 34.54 10.11 -10.58
CA VAL A 39 33.27 9.68 -11.20
C VAL A 39 32.23 10.80 -11.14
N GLY A 40 32.10 11.46 -10.00
CA GLY A 40 31.17 12.59 -9.84
C GLY A 40 31.52 13.76 -10.76
N TRP A 41 32.81 14.13 -10.82
CA TRP A 41 33.30 15.20 -11.69
C TRP A 41 33.13 14.87 -13.17
N TYR A 42 33.43 13.63 -13.58
CA TYR A 42 33.26 13.19 -14.95
C TYR A 42 31.77 13.16 -15.35
N GLY A 43 30.90 12.68 -14.46
CA GLY A 43 29.44 12.74 -14.65
C GLY A 43 28.94 14.17 -14.80
N TRP A 44 29.43 15.10 -13.97
CA TRP A 44 29.12 16.53 -14.10
C TRP A 44 29.57 17.10 -15.46
N ILE A 45 30.76 16.75 -15.93
CA ILE A 45 31.25 17.18 -17.25
C ILE A 45 30.39 16.64 -18.38
N ILE A 46 30.00 15.37 -18.33
CA ILE A 46 29.11 14.78 -19.35
C ILE A 46 27.76 15.52 -19.35
N LEU A 47 27.19 15.77 -18.18
CA LEU A 47 25.89 16.45 -18.06
C LEU A 47 25.95 17.92 -18.48
N SER A 48 27.04 18.63 -18.18
CA SER A 48 27.22 20.04 -18.56
C SER A 48 27.57 20.22 -20.04
N ASN A 49 28.23 19.24 -20.65
CA ASN A 49 28.50 19.23 -22.09
C ASN A 49 27.37 18.62 -22.90
N LEU A 50 26.31 18.09 -22.27
CA LEU A 50 25.18 17.55 -23.00
C LEU A 50 24.57 18.68 -23.84
N PRO A 51 24.69 18.63 -25.18
CA PRO A 51 24.16 19.69 -26.00
C PRO A 51 22.67 19.83 -25.75
N HIS A 52 22.21 21.06 -25.60
CA HIS A 52 20.81 21.35 -25.26
C HIS A 52 19.81 20.64 -26.19
N TRP A 53 20.20 20.42 -27.46
CA TRP A 53 19.39 19.71 -28.45
C TRP A 53 19.15 18.22 -28.11
N ILE A 54 20.05 17.53 -27.40
CA ILE A 54 19.85 16.14 -26.97
C ILE A 54 18.71 16.06 -25.97
N PHE A 55 18.68 16.99 -25.00
CA PHE A 55 17.59 17.09 -24.03
C PHE A 55 16.24 17.30 -24.74
N TRP A 56 16.19 18.24 -25.68
CA TRP A 56 14.99 18.47 -26.49
C TRP A 56 14.61 17.24 -27.32
N GLY A 57 15.59 16.52 -27.87
CA GLY A 57 15.35 15.28 -28.63
C GLY A 57 14.71 14.18 -27.79
N VAL A 58 15.23 13.93 -26.58
CA VAL A 58 14.65 12.95 -25.64
C VAL A 58 13.25 13.38 -25.21
N LEU A 59 13.08 14.65 -24.86
CA LEU A 59 11.78 15.21 -24.48
C LEU A 59 10.75 15.02 -25.60
N LEU A 60 11.13 15.38 -26.84
CA LEU A 60 10.28 15.24 -28.01
C LEU A 60 9.90 13.76 -28.24
N LEU A 61 10.86 12.84 -28.09
CA LEU A 61 10.64 11.41 -28.24
C LEU A 61 9.65 10.87 -27.20
N VAL A 62 9.76 11.32 -25.94
CA VAL A 62 8.80 10.97 -24.88
C VAL A 62 7.41 11.49 -25.21
N VAL A 63 7.29 12.76 -25.61
CA VAL A 63 6.00 13.37 -25.99
C VAL A 63 5.38 12.60 -27.16
N LEU A 64 6.17 12.27 -28.18
CA LEU A 64 5.72 11.51 -29.34
C LEU A 64 5.27 10.10 -28.95
N SER A 65 5.98 9.46 -28.02
CA SER A 65 5.63 8.13 -27.52
C SER A 65 4.31 8.14 -26.75
N VAL A 66 4.10 9.14 -25.90
CA VAL A 66 2.84 9.35 -25.17
C VAL A 66 1.71 9.66 -26.14
N ALA A 67 1.95 10.51 -27.15
CA ALA A 67 0.98 10.80 -28.19
C ALA A 67 0.60 9.54 -28.97
N ALA A 68 1.58 8.74 -29.41
CA ALA A 68 1.34 7.48 -30.10
C ALA A 68 0.60 6.47 -29.21
N ALA A 69 0.95 6.37 -27.94
CA ALA A 69 0.22 5.53 -26.98
C ALA A 69 -1.22 6.03 -26.75
N SER A 70 -1.44 7.34 -26.78
CA SER A 70 -2.76 7.95 -26.68
C SER A 70 -3.63 7.65 -27.91
N LEU A 71 -3.04 7.66 -29.11
CA LEU A 71 -3.71 7.24 -30.34
C LEU A 71 -4.04 5.74 -30.35
N ARG A 72 -3.21 4.94 -29.70
CA ARG A 72 -3.45 3.50 -29.50
C ARG A 72 -4.42 3.21 -28.36
N ARG A 73 -5.02 4.21 -27.71
CA ARG A 73 -6.16 3.95 -26.84
C ARG A 73 -7.16 3.15 -27.67
N PRO A 74 -7.44 1.89 -27.31
CA PRO A 74 -8.43 1.12 -28.00
C PRO A 74 -9.70 1.95 -28.04
N GLU A 75 -10.47 1.82 -29.11
CA GLU A 75 -11.81 2.37 -29.24
C GLU A 75 -12.82 1.78 -28.20
N GLU A 76 -12.31 1.28 -27.08
CA GLU A 76 -12.97 0.93 -25.82
C GLU A 76 -13.07 2.22 -25.00
N ALA A 77 -14.16 2.96 -24.95
CA ALA A 77 -15.52 2.57 -25.22
C ALA A 77 -16.20 3.74 -25.92
N ARG A 78 -16.76 3.48 -27.12
CA ARG A 78 -18.15 3.90 -27.34
C ARG A 78 -18.89 3.51 -26.07
N ARG A 79 -19.12 4.46 -25.16
CA ARG A 79 -20.06 4.26 -24.06
C ARG A 79 -21.28 3.64 -24.74
N PRO A 80 -21.68 2.39 -24.40
CA PRO A 80 -22.93 1.88 -24.93
C PRO A 80 -23.94 2.98 -24.66
N ALA A 81 -24.68 3.39 -25.70
CA ALA A 81 -25.70 4.42 -25.57
C ALA A 81 -26.45 4.14 -24.27
N PRO A 82 -26.62 5.14 -23.39
CA PRO A 82 -27.16 4.92 -22.05
C PRO A 82 -28.37 3.99 -22.19
N PRO A 83 -28.34 2.80 -21.58
CA PRO A 83 -29.40 1.83 -21.77
C PRO A 83 -30.72 2.56 -21.49
N PRO A 84 -31.75 2.39 -22.35
CA PRO A 84 -33.01 3.11 -22.22
C PRO A 84 -33.45 3.03 -20.77
N ALA A 85 -33.63 4.20 -20.13
CA ALA A 85 -33.72 4.38 -18.69
C ALA A 85 -34.32 3.13 -18.03
N ALA A 86 -33.44 2.28 -17.48
CA ALA A 86 -33.87 1.03 -16.90
C ALA A 86 -34.92 1.39 -15.85
N ARG A 87 -36.12 0.82 -15.98
CA ARG A 87 -37.26 1.04 -15.07
C ARG A 87 -36.71 1.12 -13.64
N PRO A 88 -37.12 2.08 -12.80
CA PRO A 88 -36.56 2.29 -11.47
C PRO A 88 -36.51 0.95 -10.74
N GLN A 89 -35.31 0.38 -10.71
CA GLN A 89 -35.06 -0.91 -10.09
C GLN A 89 -35.12 -0.65 -8.59
N GLY A 90 -35.96 -1.41 -7.91
CA GLY A 90 -36.16 -1.27 -6.48
C GLY A 90 -34.85 -1.36 -5.72
N PRO A 91 -34.78 -0.82 -4.48
CA PRO A 91 -33.59 -0.84 -3.65
C PRO A 91 -32.93 -2.24 -3.60
N VAL A 92 -33.74 -3.30 -3.51
CA VAL A 92 -33.31 -4.70 -3.44
C VAL A 92 -32.52 -5.14 -4.69
N THR A 93 -33.00 -4.81 -5.89
CA THR A 93 -32.31 -5.19 -7.14
C THR A 93 -30.97 -4.46 -7.32
N ASN A 94 -30.83 -3.25 -6.77
CA ASN A 94 -29.54 -2.55 -6.76
C ASN A 94 -28.54 -3.21 -5.80
N TRP A 95 -29.00 -3.71 -4.65
CA TRP A 95 -28.18 -4.48 -3.73
C TRP A 95 -27.73 -5.81 -4.34
N TYR A 96 -28.64 -6.53 -5.00
CA TYR A 96 -28.30 -7.79 -5.68
C TYR A 96 -27.22 -7.60 -6.75
N ARG A 97 -27.34 -6.56 -7.59
CA ARG A 97 -26.30 -6.25 -8.59
C ARG A 97 -24.96 -5.87 -7.95
N GLN A 98 -24.97 -5.17 -6.82
CA GLN A 98 -23.74 -4.84 -6.10
C GLN A 98 -23.06 -6.08 -5.52
N LEU A 99 -23.84 -7.03 -5.00
CA LEU A 99 -23.35 -8.34 -4.55
C LEU A 99 -22.75 -9.15 -5.71
N GLU A 100 -23.44 -9.21 -6.84
CA GLU A 100 -22.96 -9.92 -8.04
C GLU A 100 -21.65 -9.29 -8.55
N GLN A 101 -21.56 -7.96 -8.60
CA GLN A 101 -20.33 -7.25 -9.00
C GLN A 101 -19.20 -7.35 -7.98
N ALA A 102 -19.49 -7.49 -6.69
CA ALA A 102 -18.48 -7.64 -5.64
C ALA A 102 -17.61 -8.88 -5.86
N SER A 103 -18.18 -9.97 -6.38
CA SER A 103 -17.44 -11.20 -6.72
C SER A 103 -16.40 -11.01 -7.83
N SER A 104 -16.58 -10.00 -8.69
CA SER A 104 -15.77 -9.83 -9.90
C SER A 104 -14.53 -8.95 -9.72
N SER A 105 -14.45 -8.14 -8.65
CA SER A 105 -13.32 -7.23 -8.46
C SER A 105 -13.08 -6.80 -7.02
N VAL A 106 -11.80 -6.71 -6.63
CA VAL A 106 -11.33 -6.18 -5.34
C VAL A 106 -11.87 -4.77 -5.04
N THR A 107 -12.13 -3.96 -6.07
CA THR A 107 -12.66 -2.61 -5.88
C THR A 107 -14.15 -2.63 -5.53
N ALA A 108 -14.92 -3.54 -6.15
CA ALA A 108 -16.34 -3.72 -5.84
C ALA A 108 -16.52 -4.30 -4.43
N GLU A 109 -15.68 -5.24 -4.04
CA GLU A 109 -15.66 -5.82 -2.70
C GLU A 109 -15.39 -4.77 -1.60
N ARG A 110 -14.42 -3.87 -1.80
CA ARG A 110 -14.19 -2.75 -0.86
C ARG A 110 -15.38 -1.80 -0.75
N ARG A 111 -16.12 -1.59 -1.84
CA ARG A 111 -17.35 -0.78 -1.81
C ARG A 111 -18.43 -1.49 -1.01
N LEU A 112 -18.55 -2.81 -1.17
CA LEU A 112 -19.49 -3.63 -0.41
C LEU A 112 -19.20 -3.58 1.09
N ALA A 113 -17.93 -3.76 1.49
CA ALA A 113 -17.51 -3.67 2.89
C ALA A 113 -17.88 -2.31 3.51
N ARG A 114 -17.69 -1.20 2.77
CA ARG A 114 -18.12 0.14 3.22
C ARG A 114 -19.63 0.28 3.34
N SER A 115 -20.39 -0.20 2.35
CA SER A 115 -21.85 -0.11 2.41
C SER A 115 -22.42 -0.94 3.56
N LEU A 116 -21.85 -2.13 3.81
CA LEU A 116 -22.24 -2.99 4.92
C LEU A 116 -21.87 -2.36 6.27
N GLY A 117 -20.65 -1.83 6.40
CA GLY A 117 -20.22 -1.11 7.59
C GLY A 117 -21.11 0.10 7.88
N GLN A 118 -21.54 0.83 6.85
CA GLN A 118 -22.45 1.96 7.00
C GLN A 118 -23.86 1.54 7.47
N VAL A 119 -24.39 0.42 6.95
CA VAL A 119 -25.69 -0.11 7.39
C VAL A 119 -25.61 -0.58 8.84
N LEU A 120 -24.62 -1.40 9.17
CA LEU A 120 -24.41 -1.89 10.54
C LEU A 120 -24.27 -0.74 11.54
N TRP A 121 -23.45 0.26 11.19
CA TRP A 121 -23.27 1.44 12.03
C TRP A 121 -24.56 2.22 12.22
N ARG A 122 -25.32 2.47 11.15
CA ARG A 122 -26.59 3.21 11.22
C ARG A 122 -27.64 2.48 12.05
N THR A 123 -27.68 1.16 11.97
CA THR A 123 -28.62 0.35 12.75
C THR A 123 -28.29 0.38 14.25
N ARG A 124 -27.00 0.37 14.60
CA ARG A 124 -26.56 0.31 16.00
C ARG A 124 -26.45 1.67 16.67
N TYR A 125 -26.00 2.69 15.93
CA TYR A 125 -25.72 4.04 16.42
C TYR A 125 -26.42 5.08 15.54
N PRO A 126 -27.76 5.17 15.58
CA PRO A 126 -28.53 6.05 14.71
C PRO A 126 -28.18 7.54 14.88
N ASP A 127 -27.72 7.93 16.07
CA ASP A 127 -27.41 9.32 16.41
C ASP A 127 -25.99 9.75 16.00
N LEU A 128 -25.12 8.81 15.60
CA LEU A 128 -23.73 9.10 15.28
C LEU A 128 -23.48 9.12 13.76
N PRO A 129 -22.78 10.15 13.22
CA PRO A 129 -22.38 10.14 11.83
C PRO A 129 -21.40 8.99 11.56
N TYR A 130 -21.56 8.32 10.42
CA TYR A 130 -20.67 7.23 10.04
C TYR A 130 -19.23 7.74 9.82
N ASN A 131 -18.28 7.15 10.55
CA ASN A 131 -16.86 7.41 10.41
C ASN A 131 -16.12 6.07 10.33
N GLU A 132 -15.37 5.88 9.24
CA GLU A 132 -14.67 4.63 8.90
C GLU A 132 -13.65 4.23 9.99
N ALA A 133 -12.95 5.21 10.58
CA ALA A 133 -11.97 4.97 11.64
C ALA A 133 -12.63 4.61 12.98
N LEU A 134 -13.72 5.30 13.34
CA LEU A 134 -14.48 4.97 14.55
C LEU A 134 -15.14 3.60 14.43
N PHE A 135 -15.67 3.25 13.25
CA PHE A 135 -16.22 1.92 13.00
C PHE A 135 -15.16 0.84 13.23
N LEU A 136 -13.97 0.98 12.64
CA LEU A 136 -12.87 0.02 12.82
C LEU A 136 -12.45 -0.10 14.29
N GLN A 137 -12.37 1.02 15.00
CA GLN A 137 -12.09 1.01 16.44
C GLN A 137 -13.15 0.20 17.21
N HIS A 138 -14.44 0.35 16.90
CA HIS A 138 -15.50 -0.44 17.54
C HIS A 138 -15.47 -1.92 17.15
N VAL A 139 -15.00 -2.25 15.95
CA VAL A 139 -14.80 -3.64 15.50
C VAL A 139 -13.66 -4.30 16.29
N ASP A 140 -12.60 -3.53 16.61
CA ASP A 140 -11.49 -3.98 17.45
C ASP A 140 -11.90 -4.09 18.93
N ASP A 141 -12.55 -3.06 19.47
CA ASP A 141 -12.97 -2.96 20.87
C ASP A 141 -14.08 -3.97 21.22
N GLY A 142 -14.99 -4.25 20.28
CA GLY A 142 -16.09 -5.21 20.43
C GLY A 142 -15.63 -6.67 20.62
N ALA A 143 -14.33 -6.95 20.50
CA ALA A 143 -13.73 -8.22 20.87
C ALA A 143 -13.72 -8.46 22.39
N GLY A 144 -13.80 -7.40 23.20
CA GLY A 144 -13.76 -7.46 24.67
C GLY A 144 -15.13 -7.25 25.29
N ASN A 145 -15.79 -8.35 25.71
CA ASN A 145 -16.94 -8.49 26.62
C ASN A 145 -18.21 -7.62 26.49
N ASP A 146 -18.19 -6.43 25.87
CA ASP A 146 -19.34 -5.52 25.85
C ASP A 146 -20.32 -5.79 24.70
N GLY A 147 -20.06 -6.82 23.87
CA GLY A 147 -21.03 -7.43 22.96
C GLY A 147 -21.63 -6.49 21.90
N ALA A 148 -21.05 -5.31 21.68
CA ALA A 148 -21.71 -4.27 20.88
C ALA A 148 -21.86 -4.67 19.40
N LEU A 149 -20.93 -5.48 18.88
CA LEU A 149 -20.94 -6.06 17.55
C LEU A 149 -20.31 -7.46 17.67
N ASN A 150 -21.12 -8.49 17.94
CA ASN A 150 -20.67 -9.90 17.99
C ASN A 150 -20.25 -10.39 16.59
N LEU A 151 -19.18 -9.82 16.05
CA LEU A 151 -18.63 -10.14 14.74
C LEU A 151 -17.75 -11.37 14.86
N THR A 152 -17.99 -12.34 13.98
CA THR A 152 -17.10 -13.49 13.86
C THR A 152 -15.68 -13.03 13.49
N PRO A 153 -14.62 -13.77 13.88
CA PRO A 153 -13.24 -13.43 13.51
C PRO A 153 -13.05 -13.22 12.00
N ALA A 154 -13.79 -13.97 11.18
CA ALA A 154 -13.79 -13.83 9.72
C ALA A 154 -14.35 -12.46 9.27
N MET A 155 -15.48 -12.03 9.84
CA MET A 155 -16.10 -10.74 9.49
C MET A 155 -15.23 -9.55 9.94
N ARG A 156 -14.54 -9.68 11.07
CA ARG A 156 -13.55 -8.68 11.51
C ARG A 156 -12.42 -8.54 10.48
N ALA A 157 -11.81 -9.66 10.09
CA ALA A 157 -10.77 -9.67 9.06
C ALA A 157 -11.26 -9.05 7.74
N TYR A 158 -12.49 -9.35 7.35
CA TYR A 158 -13.13 -8.78 6.16
C TYR A 158 -13.23 -7.25 6.23
N PHE A 159 -13.75 -6.70 7.34
CA PHE A 159 -13.84 -5.24 7.50
C PHE A 159 -12.48 -4.56 7.57
N HIS A 160 -11.49 -5.13 8.25
CA HIS A 160 -10.13 -4.58 8.24
C HIS A 160 -9.55 -4.52 6.82
N ALA A 161 -9.68 -5.60 6.06
CA ALA A 161 -9.15 -5.67 4.70
C ALA A 161 -9.90 -4.73 3.72
N GLY A 162 -11.21 -4.54 3.93
CA GLY A 162 -12.07 -3.69 3.10
C GLY A 162 -11.95 -2.19 3.37
N LEU A 163 -11.76 -1.81 4.64
CA LEU A 163 -11.82 -0.42 5.11
C LEU A 163 -10.45 0.23 5.36
N GLN A 164 -9.36 -0.54 5.49
CA GLN A 164 -8.03 0.06 5.57
C GLN A 164 -7.69 0.78 4.27
N ARG A 165 -7.66 2.11 4.35
CA ARG A 165 -7.27 3.02 3.25
C ARG A 165 -5.79 2.99 2.94
N GLU A 166 -5.03 2.02 3.45
CA GLU A 166 -3.62 1.92 3.13
C GLU A 166 -3.47 1.66 1.64
N THR A 167 -3.26 2.73 0.89
CA THR A 167 -2.62 2.71 -0.41
C THR A 167 -1.30 1.99 -0.19
N PRO A 168 -1.18 0.72 -0.62
CA PRO A 168 0.08 0.02 -0.43
C PRO A 168 1.17 0.84 -1.13
N PRO A 169 2.34 1.04 -0.51
CA PRO A 169 3.43 1.74 -1.16
C PRO A 169 3.66 1.12 -2.55
N LEU A 170 3.76 1.97 -3.58
CA LEU A 170 3.87 1.56 -5.00
C LEU A 170 4.93 0.47 -5.23
N THR A 171 5.92 0.38 -4.35
CA THR A 171 7.04 -0.57 -4.38
C THR A 171 6.66 -2.02 -4.06
N ARG A 172 5.51 -2.30 -3.42
CA ARG A 172 5.09 -3.67 -3.05
C ARG A 172 3.95 -4.25 -3.90
N ARG A 173 3.52 -3.54 -4.95
CA ARG A 173 2.32 -3.90 -5.74
C ARG A 173 2.44 -5.20 -6.56
N TRP A 174 3.66 -5.72 -6.77
CA TRP A 174 3.90 -6.86 -7.66
C TRP A 174 3.90 -8.24 -6.99
N TRP A 175 4.15 -8.32 -5.67
CA TRP A 175 4.39 -9.61 -4.99
C TRP A 175 3.19 -10.14 -4.17
N ARG A 176 2.05 -9.44 -4.15
CA ARG A 176 0.84 -9.82 -3.38
C ARG A 176 -0.31 -10.36 -4.24
N ARG A 177 0.01 -11.00 -5.37
CA ARG A 177 -0.97 -11.74 -6.19
C ARG A 177 -0.97 -13.21 -5.79
N ARG A 178 -1.60 -13.57 -4.67
CA ARG A 178 -2.44 -14.79 -4.52
C ARG A 178 -2.82 -15.15 -3.08
N ASP A 179 -2.08 -14.70 -2.06
CA ASP A 179 -2.21 -15.32 -0.72
C ASP A 179 -2.90 -14.46 0.37
N ASP A 180 -3.49 -13.30 0.05
CA ASP A 180 -4.31 -12.57 1.02
C ASP A 180 -5.76 -13.12 1.03
N PHE A 181 -5.90 -14.33 1.56
CA PHE A 181 -7.13 -15.09 1.82
C PHE A 181 -8.13 -14.40 2.78
N ALA A 182 -7.88 -13.17 3.23
CA ALA A 182 -8.70 -12.47 4.22
C ALA A 182 -10.06 -11.95 3.68
N LEU A 183 -10.28 -12.02 2.36
CA LEU A 183 -11.48 -11.54 1.68
C LEU A 183 -12.35 -12.67 1.11
N ASN A 184 -11.94 -13.94 1.24
CA ASN A 184 -12.69 -15.07 0.70
C ASN A 184 -13.83 -15.53 1.64
N VAL A 185 -14.52 -14.60 2.29
CA VAL A 185 -15.78 -14.90 2.97
C VAL A 185 -16.84 -14.99 1.87
N PRO A 186 -17.45 -16.16 1.63
CA PRO A 186 -18.55 -16.28 0.69
C PRO A 186 -19.60 -15.21 1.02
N PRO A 187 -20.12 -14.47 0.03
CA PRO A 187 -21.14 -13.45 0.27
C PRO A 187 -22.38 -14.02 1.00
N ASP A 188 -22.64 -15.32 0.82
CA ASP A 188 -23.70 -16.06 1.50
C ASP A 188 -23.52 -16.10 3.04
N ASP A 189 -22.28 -16.25 3.53
CA ASP A 189 -21.99 -16.25 4.97
C ASP A 189 -22.21 -14.86 5.59
N ALA A 190 -21.89 -13.81 4.82
CA ALA A 190 -22.11 -12.44 5.25
C ALA A 190 -23.62 -12.12 5.31
N ILE A 191 -24.40 -12.62 4.35
CA ILE A 191 -25.86 -12.47 4.34
C ILE A 191 -26.49 -13.24 5.51
N ALA A 192 -26.11 -14.51 5.71
CA ALA A 192 -26.62 -15.34 6.80
C ALA A 192 -26.35 -14.71 8.19
N PHE A 193 -25.16 -14.12 8.37
CA PHE A 193 -24.84 -13.38 9.59
C PHE A 193 -25.72 -12.14 9.80
N LEU A 194 -25.97 -11.37 8.73
CA LEU A 194 -26.85 -10.20 8.80
C LEU A 194 -28.29 -10.58 9.09
N GLU A 195 -28.79 -11.67 8.50
CA GLU A 195 -30.12 -12.22 8.82
C GLU A 195 -30.21 -12.63 10.29
N ALA A 196 -29.18 -13.31 10.82
CA ALA A 196 -29.13 -13.70 12.23
C ALA A 196 -29.15 -12.48 13.18
N GLN A 197 -28.48 -11.39 12.82
CA GLN A 197 -28.51 -10.15 13.61
C GLN A 197 -29.84 -9.38 13.50
N LEU A 198 -30.49 -9.43 12.34
CA LEU A 198 -31.76 -8.73 12.10
C LEU A 198 -32.96 -9.48 12.69
N ASN A 199 -32.88 -10.81 12.84
CA ASN A 199 -33.95 -11.64 13.38
C ASN A 199 -33.49 -12.43 14.61
N PRO A 200 -33.34 -11.78 15.78
CA PRO A 200 -32.85 -12.44 17.00
C PRO A 200 -33.79 -13.54 17.53
N ASN A 201 -35.02 -13.67 16.99
CA ASN A 201 -36.03 -14.62 17.46
C ASN A 201 -36.03 -15.96 16.70
N HIS A 202 -35.07 -16.21 15.80
CA HIS A 202 -35.07 -17.40 14.92
C HIS A 202 -34.09 -18.51 15.32
N VAL A 203 -33.50 -18.44 16.51
CA VAL A 203 -32.59 -19.47 17.04
C VAL A 203 -33.21 -20.08 18.30
N GLU A 204 -34.29 -20.86 18.13
CA GLU A 204 -34.77 -21.86 19.09
C GLU A 204 -34.98 -23.19 18.38
#